data_AF-A0A7R8X259-F1
#
_entry.id   AF-A0A7R8X259-F1
#
_cell.length_a   1.000
_cell.length_b   1.000
_cell.length_c   1.000
_cell.angle_alpha   90.00
_cell.angle_beta   90.00
_cell.angle_gamma   90.00
#
_symmetry.space_group_name_H-M   'P 1'
#
loop_
_entity.id
_entity.type
_entity.pdbx_description
1 polymer ?
#
loop_
_entity_poly.entity_id
_entity_poly.type
_entity_poly.pdbx_seq_one_letter_code
_entity_poly.pdbx_strand_id
1 'polypeptide(L)'
;MVNAFVNHFYGVEWEDPFRLVLIPDTESIKPKAQSQTSRITAYTLPWQEGCQASYNLTIVDTPGFGDTKGLMGDKSITTQLQKFFSQGQKGGMDHLDGIGFVLQASNARLTPTEKYILDSIQSAFGKNVGNNIFLMITFADSKSPPVLEAVKEGNIPFVGYFRFNNSALFTPKNNGKDEDSRFDAMFWTLGARSFSTFFAKFQETQAVSLQMSKDVLKERQALEATIQGIQNRIQEGQYTIHVFSYLTG
;
A
#
# COMPACT_ATOMS: atom_id res chain seq x y z
N MET A 1 -6.38 1.65 9.22
CA MET A 1 -6.95 2.33 8.04
C MET A 1 -7.82 1.38 7.22
N VAL A 2 -7.33 0.19 6.84
CA VAL A 2 -8.09 -0.78 6.01
C VAL A 2 -9.48 -1.13 6.59
N ASN A 3 -9.60 -1.34 7.90
CA ASN A 3 -10.90 -1.60 8.53
C ASN A 3 -11.87 -0.42 8.37
N ALA A 4 -11.41 0.83 8.47
CA ALA A 4 -12.27 2.00 8.26
C ALA A 4 -12.78 2.04 6.81
N PHE A 5 -11.91 1.70 5.86
CA PHE A 5 -12.24 1.60 4.44
C PHE A 5 -13.37 0.58 4.18
N VAL A 6 -13.27 -0.60 4.81
CA VAL A 6 -14.25 -1.68 4.68
C VAL A 6 -15.59 -1.32 5.32
N ASN A 7 -15.57 -0.74 6.52
CA ASN A 7 -16.79 -0.29 7.19
C ASN A 7 -17.51 0.77 6.33
N HIS A 8 -16.76 1.73 5.79
CA HIS A 8 -17.35 2.71 4.88
C HIS A 8 -17.88 2.03 3.60
N PHE A 9 -17.11 1.17 2.94
CA PHE A 9 -17.52 0.51 1.70
C PHE A 9 -18.85 -0.25 1.85
N TYR A 10 -19.06 -0.94 2.97
CA TYR A 10 -20.30 -1.67 3.26
C TYR A 10 -21.41 -0.82 3.90
N GLY A 11 -21.23 0.50 3.98
CA GLY A 11 -22.26 1.41 4.50
C GLY A 11 -22.53 1.27 5.99
N VAL A 12 -21.55 0.79 6.78
CA VAL A 12 -21.69 0.74 8.24
C VAL A 12 -21.84 2.17 8.76
N GLU A 13 -22.86 2.39 9.58
CA GLU A 13 -23.20 3.69 10.15
C GLU A 13 -22.66 3.85 11.57
N TRP A 14 -22.67 5.10 12.05
CA TRP A 14 -22.24 5.38 13.41
C TRP A 14 -23.09 4.60 14.39
N GLU A 15 -24.40 4.51 14.16
CA GLU A 15 -25.44 3.93 15.01
C GLU A 15 -25.40 2.40 15.08
N ASP A 16 -24.81 1.74 14.08
CA ASP A 16 -24.77 0.27 13.99
C ASP A 16 -24.09 -0.41 15.18
N PRO A 17 -24.67 -1.47 15.77
CA PRO A 17 -24.13 -2.09 16.98
C PRO A 17 -22.84 -2.90 16.75
N PHE A 18 -22.29 -2.88 15.54
CA PHE A 18 -21.12 -3.65 15.14
C PHE A 18 -20.12 -2.83 14.32
N ARG A 19 -18.91 -3.37 14.19
CA ARG A 19 -17.86 -2.90 13.29
C ARG A 19 -17.22 -4.09 12.59
N LEU A 20 -16.95 -3.95 11.30
CA LEU A 20 -16.25 -4.97 10.53
C LEU A 20 -14.74 -4.89 10.78
N VAL A 21 -14.09 -6.04 10.88
CA VAL A 21 -12.65 -6.16 11.03
C VAL A 21 -12.16 -7.19 10.01
N LEU A 22 -11.18 -6.80 9.18
CA LEU A 22 -10.52 -7.76 8.32
C LEU A 22 -9.55 -8.61 9.15
N ILE A 23 -9.69 -9.91 9.04
CA ILE A 23 -8.82 -10.90 9.66
C ILE A 23 -8.24 -11.72 8.51
N PRO A 24 -6.91 -11.70 8.27
CA PRO A 24 -6.30 -12.59 7.29
C PRO A 24 -6.53 -14.05 7.68
N ASP A 25 -6.82 -14.92 6.71
CA ASP A 25 -7.06 -16.36 6.93
C ASP A 25 -5.88 -17.08 7.63
N THR A 26 -4.71 -16.45 7.70
CA THR A 26 -3.46 -17.04 8.18
C THR A 26 -2.97 -16.51 9.53
N GLU A 27 -3.64 -15.58 10.20
CA GLU A 27 -3.15 -14.97 11.45
C GLU A 27 -4.20 -14.94 12.58
N SER A 28 -3.74 -15.11 13.82
CA SER A 28 -4.50 -14.81 15.05
C SER A 28 -4.43 -13.31 15.39
N ILE A 29 -5.44 -12.78 16.08
CA ILE A 29 -5.55 -11.35 16.44
C ILE A 29 -4.32 -10.93 17.28
N LYS A 30 -3.47 -10.04 16.74
CA LYS A 30 -2.29 -9.50 17.43
C LYS A 30 -2.60 -8.16 18.13
N PRO A 31 -1.94 -7.80 19.24
CA PRO A 31 -2.12 -6.51 19.91
C PRO A 31 -1.77 -5.32 19.01
N LYS A 32 -2.57 -4.24 19.06
CA LYS A 32 -2.51 -3.03 18.20
C LYS A 32 -1.14 -2.29 18.16
N ALA A 33 -0.20 -2.60 19.06
CA ALA A 33 1.10 -1.93 19.17
C ALA A 33 2.19 -2.52 18.26
N GLN A 34 1.92 -3.62 17.54
CA GLN A 34 2.84 -4.22 16.58
C GLN A 34 2.28 -4.10 15.16
N SER A 35 3.17 -3.94 14.18
CA SER A 35 2.83 -3.96 12.74
C SER A 35 1.96 -5.18 12.45
N GLN A 36 0.71 -4.95 12.08
CA GLN A 36 -0.32 -6.00 12.00
C GLN A 36 -0.17 -6.89 10.77
N THR A 37 0.44 -6.39 9.70
CA THR A 37 0.61 -7.12 8.44
C THR A 37 2.07 -7.55 8.28
N SER A 38 2.31 -8.86 8.39
CA SER A 38 3.62 -9.47 8.11
C SER A 38 3.84 -9.79 6.63
N ARG A 39 2.75 -9.78 5.84
CA ARG A 39 2.68 -10.16 4.42
C ARG A 39 1.71 -9.26 3.66
N ILE A 40 1.95 -9.11 2.37
CA ILE A 40 0.97 -8.49 1.45
C ILE A 40 -0.27 -9.38 1.40
N THR A 41 -1.44 -8.80 1.65
CA THR A 41 -2.72 -9.51 1.69
C THR A 41 -3.72 -8.80 0.79
N ALA A 42 -4.42 -9.54 -0.05
CA ALA A 42 -5.48 -9.00 -0.88
C ALA A 42 -6.86 -9.46 -0.39
N TYR A 43 -7.73 -8.49 -0.15
CA TYR A 43 -9.11 -8.72 0.26
C TYR A 43 -10.01 -8.33 -0.90
N THR A 44 -10.82 -9.28 -1.39
CA THR A 44 -11.86 -8.96 -2.39
C THR A 44 -13.19 -8.84 -1.67
N LEU A 45 -13.72 -7.62 -1.68
CA LEU A 45 -15.01 -7.26 -1.11
C LEU A 45 -16.06 -7.33 -2.22
N PRO A 46 -16.94 -8.34 -2.21
CA PRO A 46 -18.02 -8.40 -3.18
C PRO A 46 -19.00 -7.23 -2.95
N TRP A 47 -19.52 -6.70 -4.04
CA TRP A 47 -20.62 -5.75 -4.01
C TRP A 47 -21.89 -6.41 -3.44
N GLN A 48 -22.61 -5.64 -2.63
CA GLN A 48 -23.94 -5.98 -2.15
C GLN A 48 -24.81 -4.72 -2.05
N GLU A 49 -26.12 -4.89 -1.95
CA GLU A 49 -27.05 -3.80 -1.69
C GLU A 49 -26.66 -3.07 -0.38
N GLY A 50 -26.66 -1.74 -0.41
CA GLY A 50 -26.18 -0.90 0.70
C GLY A 50 -24.69 -0.51 0.64
N CYS A 51 -23.90 -1.10 -0.26
CA CYS A 51 -22.52 -0.65 -0.50
C CYS A 51 -22.48 0.81 -0.99
N GLN A 52 -21.45 1.55 -0.56
CA GLN A 52 -21.22 2.94 -0.99
C GLN A 52 -20.71 3.07 -2.43
N ALA A 53 -20.34 1.95 -3.05
CA ALA A 53 -19.92 1.88 -4.44
C ALA A 53 -20.53 0.64 -5.12
N SER A 54 -20.83 0.74 -6.41
CA SER A 54 -21.53 -0.29 -7.19
C SER A 54 -20.57 -1.24 -7.93
N TYR A 55 -19.53 -1.74 -7.25
CA TYR A 55 -18.55 -2.67 -7.80
C TYR A 55 -17.90 -3.53 -6.72
N ASN A 56 -17.32 -4.66 -7.12
CA ASN A 56 -16.44 -5.43 -6.25
C ASN A 56 -15.13 -4.66 -6.05
N LEU A 57 -14.64 -4.60 -4.81
CA LEU A 57 -13.44 -3.87 -4.47
C LEU A 57 -12.35 -4.83 -3.99
N THR A 58 -11.20 -4.84 -4.66
CA THR A 58 -10.02 -5.55 -4.17
C THR A 58 -9.06 -4.57 -3.49
N ILE A 59 -8.77 -4.80 -2.21
CA ILE A 59 -7.81 -4.01 -1.44
C ILE A 59 -6.54 -4.84 -1.25
N VAL A 60 -5.41 -4.32 -1.73
CA VAL A 60 -4.08 -4.89 -1.48
C VAL A 60 -3.46 -4.16 -0.30
N ASP A 61 -3.50 -4.79 0.87
CA ASP A 61 -2.91 -4.27 2.10
C ASP A 61 -1.46 -4.74 2.23
N THR A 62 -0.55 -3.80 2.47
CA THR A 62 0.89 -4.07 2.55
C THR A 62 1.39 -3.89 3.98
N PRO A 63 2.41 -4.66 4.42
CA PRO A 63 3.15 -4.35 5.62
C PRO A 63 3.61 -2.90 5.66
N GLY A 64 3.66 -2.29 6.85
CA GLY A 64 4.25 -0.97 7.04
C GLY A 64 5.70 -0.97 6.56
N PHE A 65 6.03 -0.11 5.61
CA PHE A 65 7.42 0.06 5.17
C PHE A 65 8.23 0.73 6.29
N GLY A 66 9.46 0.28 6.52
CA GLY A 66 10.28 0.76 7.63
C GLY A 66 9.96 0.21 9.03
N ASP A 67 8.87 -0.54 9.23
CA ASP A 67 8.42 -0.96 10.58
C ASP A 67 9.33 -1.99 11.28
N THR A 68 10.11 -2.81 10.55
CA THR A 68 10.79 -3.95 11.20
C THR A 68 12.21 -4.30 10.72
N LYS A 69 12.71 -3.82 9.57
CA LYS A 69 13.97 -4.37 9.00
C LYS A 69 14.87 -3.38 8.24
N GLY A 70 14.61 -2.08 8.31
CA GLY A 70 15.38 -1.05 7.57
C GLY A 70 15.34 -1.24 6.03
N LEU A 71 16.27 -0.63 5.31
CA LEU A 71 16.33 -0.62 3.83
C LEU A 71 16.31 -2.03 3.18
N MET A 72 16.82 -3.04 3.87
CA MET A 72 16.79 -4.44 3.40
C MET A 72 15.37 -5.04 3.45
N GLY A 73 14.58 -4.66 4.45
CA GLY A 73 13.16 -4.97 4.52
C GLY A 73 12.36 -4.33 3.39
N ASP A 74 12.69 -3.09 3.04
CA ASP A 74 11.98 -2.33 2.00
C ASP A 74 12.21 -2.91 0.60
N LYS A 75 13.44 -3.35 0.28
CA LYS A 75 13.71 -4.13 -0.95
C LYS A 75 12.88 -5.40 -1.04
N SER A 76 12.65 -6.07 0.09
CA SER A 76 11.81 -7.27 0.15
C SER A 76 10.34 -6.94 -0.14
N ILE A 77 9.81 -5.81 0.35
CA ILE A 77 8.42 -5.41 0.09
C ILE A 77 8.24 -5.03 -1.38
N THR A 78 9.15 -4.27 -1.99
CA THR A 78 9.10 -3.96 -3.44
C THR A 78 9.15 -5.23 -4.27
N THR A 79 10.02 -6.18 -3.92
CA THR A 79 10.09 -7.49 -4.59
C THR A 79 8.81 -8.30 -4.40
N GLN A 80 8.22 -8.27 -3.21
CA GLN A 80 6.94 -8.93 -2.93
C GLN A 80 5.80 -8.32 -3.73
N LEU A 81 5.73 -6.99 -3.85
CA LEU A 81 4.76 -6.30 -4.70
C LEU A 81 4.94 -6.73 -6.16
N GLN A 82 6.16 -6.65 -6.68
CA GLN A 82 6.46 -7.08 -8.06
C GLN A 82 6.05 -8.55 -8.30
N LYS A 83 6.38 -9.46 -7.37
CA LYS A 83 5.96 -10.87 -7.45
C LYS A 83 4.45 -11.00 -7.38
N PHE A 84 3.79 -10.29 -6.47
CA PHE A 84 2.34 -10.33 -6.26
C PHE A 84 1.58 -9.92 -7.53
N PHE A 85 2.07 -8.91 -8.27
CA PHE A 85 1.45 -8.47 -9.53
C PHE A 85 1.96 -9.20 -10.78
N SER A 86 3.12 -9.87 -10.73
CA SER A 86 3.71 -10.59 -11.88
C SER A 86 3.37 -12.07 -11.92
N GLN A 87 3.36 -12.71 -10.76
CA GLN A 87 2.96 -14.10 -10.62
C GLN A 87 1.44 -14.12 -10.64
N GLY A 88 0.89 -14.09 -11.84
CA GLY A 88 -0.53 -14.30 -12.06
C GLY A 88 -0.93 -15.62 -11.40
N GLN A 89 -1.54 -15.53 -10.22
CA GLN A 89 -2.54 -16.51 -9.84
C GLN A 89 -3.55 -16.58 -11.01
N LYS A 90 -4.17 -17.73 -11.26
CA LYS A 90 -5.27 -17.78 -12.25
C LYS A 90 -6.31 -16.73 -11.83
N GLY A 91 -6.40 -15.60 -12.55
CA GLY A 91 -7.13 -14.40 -12.13
C GLY A 91 -6.31 -13.20 -11.64
N GLY A 92 -5.00 -13.13 -11.92
CA GLY A 92 -4.12 -12.05 -11.45
C GLY A 92 -4.52 -10.66 -11.97
N MET A 93 -4.28 -9.63 -11.16
CA MET A 93 -4.56 -8.24 -11.52
C MET A 93 -3.71 -7.81 -12.75
N ASP A 94 -4.39 -7.29 -13.76
CA ASP A 94 -3.81 -6.76 -14.99
C ASP A 94 -3.92 -5.23 -15.07
N HIS A 95 -4.66 -4.62 -14.15
CA HIS A 95 -4.77 -3.19 -13.98
C HIS A 95 -4.76 -2.80 -12.49
N LEU A 96 -4.52 -1.52 -12.24
CA LEU A 96 -4.56 -0.90 -10.93
C LEU A 96 -5.36 0.41 -11.02
N ASP A 97 -6.43 0.52 -10.24
CA ASP A 97 -7.28 1.71 -10.22
C ASP A 97 -6.67 2.83 -9.37
N GLY A 98 -6.00 2.48 -8.26
CA GLY A 98 -5.40 3.46 -7.37
C GLY A 98 -4.41 2.90 -6.37
N ILE A 99 -3.50 3.77 -5.91
CA ILE A 99 -2.54 3.50 -4.84
C ILE A 99 -2.83 4.46 -3.69
N GLY A 100 -3.27 3.91 -2.56
CA GLY A 100 -3.36 4.67 -1.32
C GLY A 100 -1.99 4.82 -0.67
N PHE A 101 -1.38 6.01 -0.74
CA PHE A 101 -0.11 6.28 -0.09
C PHE A 101 -0.32 7.00 1.25
N VAL A 102 -0.09 6.27 2.35
CA VAL A 102 -0.40 6.73 3.71
C VAL A 102 0.71 7.62 4.25
N LEU A 103 0.36 8.83 4.68
CA LEU A 103 1.28 9.81 5.22
C LEU A 103 0.74 10.38 6.54
N GLN A 104 1.64 10.78 7.45
CA GLN A 104 1.25 11.50 8.66
C GLN A 104 1.27 13.01 8.38
N ALA A 105 0.22 13.72 8.80
CA ALA A 105 0.04 15.14 8.52
C ALA A 105 1.21 16.00 9.02
N SER A 106 1.72 15.69 10.22
CA SER A 106 2.77 16.45 10.91
C SER A 106 4.16 16.31 10.29
N ASN A 107 4.37 15.36 9.35
CA ASN A 107 5.67 15.15 8.74
C ASN A 107 6.00 16.27 7.76
N ALA A 108 6.83 17.21 8.18
CA ALA A 108 7.26 18.33 7.33
C ALA A 108 8.21 17.94 6.20
N ARG A 109 8.68 16.69 6.16
CA ARG A 109 9.56 16.14 5.12
C ARG A 109 9.23 14.67 4.88
N LEU A 110 9.33 14.24 3.63
CA LEU A 110 9.32 12.82 3.32
C LEU A 110 10.64 12.19 3.77
N THR A 111 10.52 11.11 4.52
CA THR A 111 11.63 10.27 4.93
C THR A 111 12.32 9.65 3.70
N PRO A 112 13.62 9.30 3.79
CA PRO A 112 14.29 8.56 2.72
C PRO A 112 13.55 7.27 2.33
N THR A 113 12.93 6.61 3.31
CA THR A 113 12.11 5.41 3.10
C THR A 113 10.85 5.71 2.28
N GLU A 114 10.08 6.73 2.62
CA GLU A 114 8.90 7.13 1.84
C GLU A 114 9.25 7.46 0.38
N LYS A 115 10.35 8.19 0.15
CA LYS A 115 10.85 8.49 -1.20
C LYS A 115 11.23 7.21 -1.95
N TYR A 116 12.00 6.32 -1.31
CA TYR A 116 12.41 5.05 -1.90
C TYR A 116 11.21 4.17 -2.29
N ILE A 117 10.15 4.16 -1.50
CA ILE A 117 8.94 3.38 -1.80
C ILE A 117 8.24 3.94 -3.03
N LEU A 118 8.09 5.26 -3.12
CA LEU A 118 7.47 5.90 -4.27
C LEU A 118 8.27 5.64 -5.56
N ASP A 119 9.59 5.77 -5.49
CA ASP A 119 10.48 5.43 -6.61
C ASP A 119 10.38 3.94 -6.99
N SER A 120 10.26 3.07 -5.99
CA SER A 120 10.10 1.63 -6.17
C SER A 120 8.77 1.27 -6.84
N ILE A 121 7.68 1.89 -6.42
CA ILE A 121 6.34 1.73 -7.00
C ILE A 121 6.35 2.21 -8.45
N GLN A 122 6.91 3.39 -8.73
CA GLN A 122 7.02 3.91 -10.10
C GLN A 122 7.91 3.04 -10.99
N SER A 123 9.00 2.49 -10.45
CA SER A 123 9.89 1.57 -11.16
C SER A 123 9.24 0.21 -11.42
N ALA A 124 8.42 -0.28 -10.49
CA ALA A 124 7.71 -1.55 -10.61
C ALA A 124 6.55 -1.46 -11.59
N PHE A 125 5.72 -0.42 -11.49
CA PHE A 125 4.46 -0.30 -12.23
C PHE A 125 4.51 0.65 -13.43
N GLY A 126 5.67 1.23 -13.69
CA GLY A 126 5.87 2.22 -14.74
C GLY A 126 5.51 3.64 -14.29
N LYS A 127 6.07 4.64 -14.97
CA LYS A 127 5.96 6.06 -14.59
C LYS A 127 4.50 6.57 -14.55
N ASN A 128 3.60 5.95 -15.32
CA ASN A 128 2.20 6.37 -15.41
C ASN A 128 1.40 6.06 -14.13
N VAL A 129 1.88 5.15 -13.27
CA VAL A 129 1.19 4.81 -12.01
C VAL A 129 1.12 6.00 -11.04
N GLY A 130 2.00 6.98 -11.21
CA GLY A 130 1.98 8.22 -10.45
C GLY A 130 0.65 8.97 -10.55
N ASN A 131 -0.04 8.85 -11.68
CA ASN A 131 -1.35 9.47 -11.93
C ASN A 131 -2.52 8.73 -11.23
N ASN A 132 -2.23 7.68 -10.47
CA ASN A 132 -3.19 6.90 -9.71
C ASN A 132 -2.85 6.87 -8.21
N ILE A 133 -1.93 7.74 -7.76
CA ILE A 133 -1.57 7.84 -6.34
C ILE A 133 -2.58 8.76 -5.63
N PHE A 134 -3.17 8.26 -4.55
CA PHE A 134 -4.04 9.00 -3.64
C PHE A 134 -3.33 9.16 -2.29
N LEU A 135 -3.11 10.40 -1.86
CA LEU A 135 -2.46 10.64 -0.58
C LEU A 135 -3.47 10.47 0.55
N MET A 136 -3.22 9.51 1.43
CA MET A 136 -4.07 9.19 2.57
C MET A 136 -3.44 9.79 3.84
N ILE A 137 -3.81 11.03 4.15
CA ILE A 137 -3.21 11.79 5.24
C ILE A 137 -3.90 11.45 6.56
N THR A 138 -3.13 10.93 7.49
CA THR A 138 -3.56 10.57 8.85
C THR A 138 -3.13 11.61 9.87
N PHE A 139 -3.80 11.64 11.03
CA PHE A 139 -3.50 12.57 12.13
C PHE A 139 -3.55 14.06 11.72
N ALA A 140 -4.44 14.41 10.80
CA ALA A 140 -4.65 15.79 10.37
C ALA A 140 -5.68 16.49 11.28
N ASP A 141 -5.27 17.56 11.94
CA ASP A 141 -5.96 18.25 13.03
C ASP A 141 -6.53 19.63 12.62
N SER A 142 -6.87 19.80 11.33
CA SER A 142 -7.65 20.89 10.69
C SER A 142 -6.89 21.89 9.81
N LYS A 143 -5.58 22.05 9.96
CA LYS A 143 -4.75 22.92 9.09
C LYS A 143 -4.31 22.21 7.80
N SER A 144 -3.81 22.97 6.83
CA SER A 144 -3.12 22.41 5.66
C SER A 144 -1.95 21.56 6.15
N PRO A 145 -1.93 20.24 5.89
CA PRO A 145 -0.90 19.36 6.42
C PRO A 145 0.50 19.73 5.88
N PRO A 146 1.51 19.94 6.75
CA PRO A 146 2.90 20.18 6.33
C PRO A 146 3.43 19.16 5.32
N VAL A 147 3.00 17.90 5.42
CA VAL A 147 3.42 16.84 4.50
C VAL A 147 3.08 17.13 3.04
N LEU A 148 2.06 17.94 2.75
CA LEU A 148 1.74 18.34 1.38
C LEU A 148 2.85 19.18 0.73
N GLU A 149 3.55 20.01 1.51
CA GLU A 149 4.69 20.78 1.01
C GLU A 149 5.85 19.84 0.67
N ALA A 150 6.13 18.88 1.54
CA ALA A 150 7.16 17.86 1.31
C ALA A 150 6.88 17.00 0.06
N VAL A 151 5.62 16.65 -0.20
CA VAL A 151 5.22 15.90 -1.39
C VAL A 151 5.42 16.74 -2.66
N LYS A 152 5.07 18.03 -2.60
CA LYS A 152 5.30 18.98 -3.71
C LYS A 152 6.79 19.15 -4.00
N GLU A 153 7.62 19.34 -2.98
CA GLU A 153 9.08 19.41 -3.13
C GLU A 153 9.67 18.12 -3.72
N GLY A 154 9.07 16.98 -3.38
CA GLY A 154 9.42 15.67 -3.94
C GLY A 154 8.98 15.46 -5.39
N ASN A 155 8.22 16.37 -6.00
CA ASN A 155 7.61 16.22 -7.34
C ASN A 155 6.83 14.90 -7.50
N ILE A 156 6.16 14.46 -6.44
CA ILE A 156 5.40 13.21 -6.48
C ILE A 156 4.04 13.50 -7.09
N PRO A 157 3.69 12.87 -8.22
CA PRO A 157 2.35 12.99 -8.80
C PRO A 157 1.32 12.32 -7.88
N PHE A 158 0.14 12.92 -7.77
CA PHE A 158 -0.99 12.35 -7.06
C PHE A 158 -2.30 12.91 -7.64
N VAL A 159 -3.37 12.12 -7.57
CA VAL A 159 -4.73 12.48 -8.00
C VAL A 159 -5.35 13.49 -7.04
N GLY A 160 -5.19 13.23 -5.74
CA GLY A 160 -5.74 14.05 -4.67
C GLY A 160 -5.23 13.59 -3.31
N TYR A 161 -5.46 14.42 -2.30
CA TYR A 161 -5.19 14.08 -0.91
C TYR A 161 -6.48 14.05 -0.10
N PHE A 162 -6.56 13.11 0.82
CA PHE A 162 -7.74 12.86 1.63
C PHE A 162 -7.31 12.67 3.07
N ARG A 163 -8.07 13.26 4.00
CA ARG A 163 -7.74 13.23 5.42
C ARG A 163 -8.53 12.12 6.10
N PHE A 164 -7.85 11.15 6.66
CA PHE A 164 -8.46 10.04 7.36
C PHE A 164 -8.18 10.13 8.85
N ASN A 165 -9.23 10.41 9.61
CA ASN A 165 -9.21 10.23 11.06
C ASN A 165 -9.87 8.90 11.41
N ASN A 166 -9.06 7.95 11.87
CA ASN A 166 -9.52 6.60 12.22
C ASN A 166 -9.75 6.43 13.74
N SER A 167 -9.67 7.51 14.53
CA SER A 167 -9.76 7.45 15.99
C SER A 167 -11.10 6.88 16.47
N ALA A 168 -12.19 7.25 15.80
CA ALA A 168 -13.55 6.89 16.20
C ALA A 168 -13.98 5.45 15.82
N LEU A 169 -13.18 4.71 15.05
CA LEU A 169 -13.62 3.43 14.47
C LEU A 169 -13.97 2.39 15.54
N PHE A 170 -13.23 2.37 16.65
CA PHE A 170 -13.39 1.40 17.73
C PHE A 170 -13.63 2.06 19.09
N THR A 171 -14.14 3.30 19.12
CA THR A 171 -14.46 3.94 20.39
C THR A 171 -15.68 3.27 21.02
N PRO A 172 -15.65 2.93 22.32
CA PRO A 172 -16.81 2.36 23.01
C PRO A 172 -18.01 3.31 22.91
N LYS A 173 -19.15 2.79 22.48
CA LYS A 173 -20.39 3.57 22.44
C LYS A 173 -20.96 3.72 23.84
N ASN A 174 -20.75 4.87 24.46
CA ASN A 174 -21.38 5.22 25.73
C ASN A 174 -22.70 5.97 25.51
N ASN A 175 -23.60 5.44 24.66
CA ASN A 175 -24.98 5.91 24.44
C ASN A 175 -25.21 7.44 24.54
N GLY A 176 -24.28 8.26 24.03
CA GLY A 176 -24.38 9.73 24.03
C GLY A 176 -24.45 10.41 25.40
N LYS A 177 -24.08 9.74 26.50
CA LYS A 177 -24.21 10.32 27.86
C LYS A 177 -23.07 11.26 28.26
N ASP A 178 -21.92 11.15 27.60
CA ASP A 178 -20.71 11.93 27.92
C ASP A 178 -20.24 12.76 26.71
N GLU A 179 -19.56 13.88 26.95
CA GLU A 179 -19.08 14.79 25.90
C GLU A 179 -18.19 14.10 24.86
N ASP A 180 -17.38 13.13 25.30
CA ASP A 180 -16.50 12.32 24.46
C ASP A 180 -17.26 11.59 23.35
N SER A 181 -18.45 11.06 23.65
CA SER A 181 -19.28 10.35 22.67
C SER A 181 -19.77 11.26 21.53
N ARG A 182 -19.90 12.58 21.77
CA ARG A 182 -20.26 13.55 20.72
C ARG A 182 -19.07 13.85 19.81
N PHE A 183 -17.86 13.93 20.38
CA PHE A 183 -16.64 14.11 19.60
C PHE A 183 -16.35 12.89 18.73
N ASP A 184 -16.53 11.67 19.24
CA ASP A 184 -16.36 10.46 18.45
C ASP A 184 -17.33 10.39 17.27
N ALA A 185 -18.60 10.71 17.48
CA ALA A 185 -19.59 10.77 16.40
C ALA A 185 -19.24 11.82 15.33
N MET A 186 -18.71 12.98 15.77
CA MET A 186 -18.21 14.00 14.86
C MET A 186 -17.00 13.50 14.05
N PHE A 187 -16.05 12.83 14.69
CA PHE A 187 -14.89 12.25 14.02
C PHE A 187 -15.29 11.13 13.05
N TRP A 188 -16.29 10.31 13.39
CA TRP A 188 -16.87 9.32 12.49
C TRP A 188 -17.45 10.00 11.24
N THR A 189 -18.29 11.01 11.43
CA THR A 189 -18.93 11.75 10.33
C THR A 189 -17.89 12.40 9.42
N LEU A 190 -16.85 13.00 10.00
CA LEU A 190 -15.74 13.58 9.24
C LEU A 190 -14.99 12.52 8.44
N GLY A 191 -14.70 11.36 9.05
CA GLY A 191 -14.07 10.22 8.39
C GLY A 191 -14.91 9.68 7.24
N ALA A 192 -16.21 9.47 7.45
CA ALA A 192 -17.15 9.00 6.43
C ALA A 192 -17.19 9.96 5.23
N ARG A 193 -17.28 11.27 5.47
CA ARG A 193 -17.24 12.28 4.40
C ARG A 193 -15.94 12.25 3.60
N SER A 194 -14.80 12.06 4.27
CA SER A 194 -13.51 11.90 3.61
C SER A 194 -13.47 10.67 2.72
N PHE A 195 -14.02 9.53 3.19
CA PHE A 195 -14.13 8.32 2.38
C PHE A 195 -15.08 8.51 1.19
N SER A 196 -16.25 9.12 1.36
CA SER A 196 -17.16 9.38 0.24
C SER A 196 -16.50 10.24 -0.85
N THR A 197 -15.76 11.28 -0.43
CA THR A 197 -15.01 12.14 -1.37
C THR A 197 -13.89 11.35 -2.06
N PHE A 198 -13.19 10.49 -1.32
CA PHE A 198 -12.18 9.60 -1.87
C PHE A 198 -12.77 8.65 -2.92
N PHE A 199 -13.86 7.96 -2.60
CA PHE A 199 -14.47 6.96 -3.48
C PHE A 199 -15.03 7.58 -4.76
N ALA A 200 -15.66 8.77 -4.66
CA ALA A 200 -16.09 9.52 -5.83
C ALA A 200 -14.90 9.85 -6.75
N LYS A 201 -13.78 10.29 -6.18
CA LYS A 201 -12.58 10.58 -6.97
C LYS A 201 -11.94 9.31 -7.55
N PHE A 202 -11.88 8.25 -6.76
CA PHE A 202 -11.34 6.95 -7.15
C PHE A 202 -12.10 6.36 -8.35
N GLN A 203 -13.43 6.49 -8.37
CA GLN A 203 -14.29 6.08 -9.48
C GLN A 203 -14.03 6.84 -10.79
N GLU A 204 -13.63 8.11 -10.71
CA GLU A 204 -13.31 8.93 -11.88
C GLU A 204 -11.91 8.64 -12.45
N THR A 205 -11.04 7.98 -11.68
CA THR A 205 -9.65 7.74 -12.07
C THR A 205 -9.56 6.56 -13.02
N GLN A 206 -8.89 6.77 -14.16
CA GLN A 206 -8.68 5.71 -15.14
C GLN A 206 -7.65 4.70 -14.63
N ALA A 207 -7.97 3.42 -14.71
CA ALA A 207 -7.08 2.33 -14.34
C ALA A 207 -5.78 2.32 -15.18
N VAL A 208 -4.67 2.00 -14.54
CA VAL A 208 -3.37 1.82 -15.19
C VAL A 208 -3.13 0.34 -15.45
N SER A 209 -2.84 -0.02 -16.70
CA SER A 209 -2.46 -1.39 -17.04
C SER A 209 -1.10 -1.76 -16.45
N LEU A 210 -1.04 -2.93 -15.83
CA LEU A 210 0.18 -3.53 -15.29
C LEU A 210 0.90 -4.40 -16.33
N GLN A 211 0.44 -4.44 -17.58
CA GLN A 211 1.01 -5.31 -18.62
C GLN A 211 2.46 -4.93 -18.95
N MET A 212 2.75 -3.63 -19.12
CA MET A 212 4.13 -3.16 -19.34
C MET A 212 5.05 -3.52 -18.16
N SER A 213 4.52 -3.50 -16.94
CA SER A 213 5.24 -3.90 -15.72
C SER A 213 5.61 -5.37 -15.76
N LYS A 214 4.68 -6.24 -16.20
CA LYS A 214 4.93 -7.69 -16.36
C LYS A 214 6.04 -7.95 -17.38
N ASP A 215 6.06 -7.22 -18.48
CA ASP A 215 7.07 -7.41 -19.53
C ASP A 215 8.45 -6.91 -19.09
N VAL A 216 8.53 -5.73 -18.46
CA VAL A 216 9.77 -5.21 -17.86
C VAL A 216 10.31 -6.15 -16.78
N LEU A 217 9.44 -6.74 -15.96
CA LEU A 217 9.86 -7.68 -14.91
C LEU A 217 10.37 -9.01 -15.48
N LYS A 218 9.75 -9.54 -16.54
CA LYS A 218 10.27 -10.70 -17.27
C LYS A 218 11.64 -10.43 -17.88
N GLU A 219 11.82 -9.27 -18.50
CA GLU A 219 13.10 -8.86 -19.09
C GLU A 219 14.19 -8.74 -18.02
N ARG A 220 13.89 -8.11 -16.87
CA ARG A 220 14.82 -8.04 -15.73
C ARG A 220 15.21 -9.44 -15.22
N GLN A 221 14.25 -10.36 -15.07
CA GLN A 221 14.54 -11.73 -14.66
C GLN A 221 15.43 -12.47 -15.67
N ALA A 222 15.21 -12.27 -16.97
CA ALA A 222 16.05 -12.86 -18.01
C ALA A 222 17.48 -12.30 -17.98
N LEU A 223 17.62 -10.98 -17.76
CA LEU A 223 18.92 -10.33 -17.61
C LEU A 223 19.66 -10.80 -16.36
N GLU A 224 18.99 -10.89 -15.20
CA GLU A 224 19.57 -11.41 -13.96
C GLU A 224 20.06 -12.85 -14.14
N ALA A 225 19.28 -13.73 -14.77
CA ALA A 225 19.68 -15.09 -15.08
C ALA A 225 20.91 -15.14 -16.01
N THR A 226 20.96 -14.24 -16.99
CA THR A 226 22.10 -14.12 -17.91
C THR A 226 23.36 -13.67 -17.19
N ILE A 227 23.26 -12.64 -16.34
CA ILE A 227 24.38 -12.13 -15.53
C ILE A 227 24.91 -13.23 -14.60
N GLN A 228 24.01 -13.95 -13.91
CA GLN A 228 24.40 -15.06 -13.03
C GLN A 228 25.13 -16.17 -13.81
N GLY A 229 24.64 -16.51 -15.01
CA GLY A 229 25.31 -17.46 -15.89
C GLY A 229 26.71 -17.02 -16.32
N ILE A 230 26.89 -15.73 -16.63
CA ILE A 230 28.19 -15.15 -16.97
C ILE A 230 29.14 -15.20 -15.75
N GLN A 231 28.67 -14.82 -14.57
CA GLN A 231 29.46 -14.85 -13.33
C GLN A 231 29.96 -16.26 -12.99
N ASN A 232 29.09 -17.27 -13.14
CA ASN A 232 29.47 -18.66 -12.92
C ASN A 232 30.58 -19.10 -13.89
N ARG A 233 30.47 -18.76 -15.19
CA ARG A 233 31.50 -19.08 -16.20
C ARG A 233 32.84 -18.40 -15.91
N ILE A 234 32.83 -17.15 -15.42
CA ILE A 234 34.05 -16.45 -15.03
C ILE A 234 34.70 -17.16 -13.84
N GLN A 235 33.92 -17.58 -12.83
CA GLN A 235 34.45 -18.32 -11.68
C GLN A 235 35.03 -19.68 -12.08
N GLU A 236 34.37 -20.43 -12.95
CA GLU A 236 34.88 -21.70 -13.49
C GLU A 236 36.21 -21.50 -14.24
N GLY A 237 36.29 -20.45 -15.07
CA GLY A 237 37.51 -20.08 -15.77
C GLY A 237 38.65 -19.72 -14.81
N GLN A 238 38.37 -18.91 -13.78
CA GLN A 238 39.34 -18.54 -12.74
C GLN A 238 39.83 -19.77 -11.97
N TYR A 239 38.93 -20.68 -11.60
CA TYR A 239 39.28 -21.92 -10.93
C TYR A 239 40.18 -22.80 -11.81
N THR A 240 39.85 -22.93 -13.09
CA THR A 240 40.64 -23.72 -14.06
C THR A 240 42.06 -23.17 -14.23
N ILE A 241 42.19 -21.84 -14.36
CA ILE A 241 43.50 -21.17 -14.46
C ILE A 241 44.31 -21.38 -13.18
N HIS A 242 43.66 -21.27 -12.02
CA HIS A 242 44.31 -21.47 -10.72
C HIS A 242 44.84 -22.90 -10.58
N VAL A 243 44.05 -23.92 -10.91
CA VAL A 243 44.48 -25.32 -10.90
C VAL A 243 45.64 -25.57 -11.87
N PHE A 244 45.58 -25.00 -13.08
CA PHE A 244 46.68 -25.12 -14.05
C PHE A 244 47.99 -24.53 -13.51
N SER A 245 47.93 -23.38 -12.84
CA SER A 245 49.12 -22.73 -12.28
C SER A 245 49.86 -23.54 -11.21
N TYR A 246 49.16 -24.46 -10.51
CA TYR A 246 49.78 -25.39 -9.55
C TYR A 246 50.33 -26.67 -10.20
N LEU A 247 49.87 -27.02 -11.41
CA LEU A 247 50.33 -28.22 -12.12
C LEU A 247 51.55 -27.93 -13.01
N THR A 248 51.82 -26.65 -13.31
CA THR A 248 52.91 -26.23 -14.19
C THR A 248 54.04 -25.48 -13.48
N GLY A 249 54.01 -25.39 -12.14
CA GLY A 249 55.08 -24.83 -11.31
C GLY A 249 55.69 -25.88 -10.41
#